data_AF-A0A534JY44-F1
#
_entry.id   AF-A0A534JY44-F1
#
_cell.length_a   1.000
_cell.length_b   1.000
_cell.length_c   1.000
_cell.angle_alpha   90.00
_cell.angle_beta   90.00
_cell.angle_gamma   90.00
#
_symmetry.space_group_name_H-M   'P 1'
#
loop_
_entity.id
_entity.type
_entity.pdbx_description
1 polymer ?
#
loop_
_entity_poly.entity_id
_entity_poly.type
_entity_poly.pdbx_seq_one_letter_code
_entity_poly.pdbx_strand_id
1 'polypeptide(L)'
;MPSAFDLSRNPALQEHWIRRLFAFLIDAVVVFVIGLFFAIPLKIFAWPWWQWLFVFGLVWFVYSLLLEGVISGTIGKKLLSIRVVALDGNLDLVHTIIRNLSKVYPLVFPFDLLLGAATHGDPRQRYFDRLARTTVTRIDQGAYMEEQFRMMQHAPPNPMTPQGAYPQAPPPSSPPPAPQSAGGSGSWPGQAPSQSTWPQHSWDDQGKLIKEMRYCTACGGQLVARGDGKLTCVRCGAVY
;
A
#
# COMPACT_ATOMS: atom_id res chain seq x y z
N MET A 1 -14.25 4.86 -16.68
CA MET A 1 -13.13 4.47 -15.79
C MET A 1 -12.53 5.75 -15.22
N PRO A 2 -12.21 5.84 -13.93
CA PRO A 2 -11.75 7.10 -13.32
C PRO A 2 -10.41 7.52 -13.93
N SER A 3 -10.39 8.67 -14.60
CA SER A 3 -9.17 9.31 -15.09
C SER A 3 -8.56 10.16 -13.98
N ALA A 4 -7.27 10.49 -14.06
CA ALA A 4 -6.62 11.33 -13.06
C ALA A 4 -7.22 12.75 -12.95
N PHE A 5 -7.96 13.20 -13.97
CA PHE A 5 -8.70 14.47 -13.92
C PHE A 5 -9.92 14.44 -12.99
N ASP A 6 -10.31 13.26 -12.50
CA ASP A 6 -11.39 13.09 -11.52
C ASP A 6 -10.90 13.28 -10.05
N LEU A 7 -9.75 13.95 -9.88
CA LEU A 7 -9.14 14.24 -8.58
C LEU A 7 -10.05 15.04 -7.67
N SER A 8 -10.89 15.93 -8.22
CA SER A 8 -11.80 16.77 -7.44
C SER A 8 -13.04 16.02 -6.93
N ARG A 9 -13.40 14.89 -7.52
CA ARG A 9 -14.63 14.15 -7.16
C ARG A 9 -14.39 13.02 -6.15
N ASN A 10 -13.15 12.57 -6.00
CA ASN A 10 -12.81 11.40 -5.19
C ASN A 10 -11.92 11.79 -3.99
N PRO A 11 -12.49 11.96 -2.77
CA PRO A 11 -11.72 12.41 -1.61
C PRO A 11 -10.59 11.44 -1.24
N ALA A 12 -10.80 10.13 -1.40
CA ALA A 12 -9.77 9.13 -1.17
C ALA A 12 -8.59 9.21 -2.17
N LEU A 13 -8.84 9.64 -3.40
CA LEU A 13 -7.79 9.87 -4.41
C LEU A 13 -7.01 11.14 -4.08
N GLN A 14 -7.71 12.21 -3.72
CA GLN A 14 -7.10 13.48 -3.32
C GLN A 14 -6.20 13.29 -2.10
N GLU A 15 -6.67 12.61 -1.05
CA GLU A 15 -5.87 12.39 0.15
C GLU A 15 -4.63 11.52 -0.13
N HIS A 16 -4.72 10.55 -1.05
CA HIS A 16 -3.55 9.76 -1.48
C HIS A 16 -2.49 10.66 -2.15
N TRP A 17 -2.90 11.52 -3.08
CA TRP A 17 -2.00 12.45 -3.75
C TRP A 17 -1.43 13.52 -2.83
N ILE A 18 -2.24 14.05 -1.90
CA ILE A 18 -1.79 15.02 -0.88
C ILE A 18 -0.70 14.39 0.00
N ARG A 19 -0.90 13.17 0.50
CA ARG A 19 0.14 12.47 1.28
C ARG A 19 1.41 12.26 0.46
N ARG A 20 1.30 11.92 -0.83
CA ARG A 20 2.47 11.80 -1.72
C ARG A 20 3.18 13.14 -1.94
N LEU A 21 2.43 14.24 -2.04
CA LEU A 21 2.99 15.58 -2.18
C LEU A 21 3.76 15.99 -0.91
N PHE A 22 3.16 15.82 0.27
CA PHE A 22 3.85 16.11 1.53
C PHE A 22 5.08 15.23 1.74
N ALA A 23 5.01 13.94 1.38
CA ALA A 23 6.19 13.05 1.44
C ALA A 23 7.31 13.58 0.54
N PHE A 24 6.96 14.02 -0.67
CA PHE A 24 7.90 14.62 -1.61
C PHE A 24 8.51 15.91 -1.08
N LEU A 25 7.72 16.79 -0.44
CA LEU A 25 8.22 18.03 0.17
C LEU A 25 9.21 17.75 1.31
N ILE A 26 8.91 16.79 2.18
CA ILE A 26 9.81 16.39 3.27
C ILE A 26 11.10 15.81 2.69
N ASP A 27 11.00 14.90 1.72
CA ASP A 27 12.17 14.36 1.04
C ASP A 27 12.97 15.46 0.32
N ALA A 28 12.31 16.52 -0.18
CA ALA A 28 13.00 17.64 -0.81
C ALA A 28 13.89 18.41 0.15
N VAL A 29 13.41 18.64 1.37
CA VAL A 29 14.22 19.26 2.42
C VAL A 29 15.42 18.38 2.75
N VAL A 30 15.21 17.07 2.93
CA VAL A 30 16.30 16.12 3.24
C VAL A 30 17.35 16.09 2.12
N VAL A 31 16.92 15.92 0.87
CA VAL A 31 17.83 15.88 -0.29
C VAL A 31 18.53 17.23 -0.48
N PHE A 32 17.86 18.35 -0.22
CA PHE A 32 18.47 19.67 -0.29
C PHE A 32 19.58 19.85 0.76
N VAL A 33 19.35 19.44 2.01
CA VAL A 33 20.37 19.48 3.07
C VAL A 33 21.56 18.59 2.72
N ILE A 34 21.31 17.37 2.24
CA ILE A 34 22.37 16.46 1.77
C ILE A 34 23.13 17.09 0.60
N GLY A 35 22.41 17.65 -0.38
CA GLY A 35 22.98 18.32 -1.54
C GLY A 35 23.87 19.50 -1.16
N LEU A 36 23.44 20.34 -0.21
CA LEU A 36 24.23 21.45 0.33
C LEU A 36 25.55 20.98 0.96
N PHE A 37 25.50 19.91 1.75
CA PHE A 37 26.67 19.34 2.40
C PHE A 37 27.77 18.96 1.40
N PHE A 38 27.40 18.41 0.23
CA PHE A 38 28.34 18.10 -0.85
C PHE A 38 28.67 19.32 -1.74
N ALA A 39 27.72 20.22 -1.97
CA ALA A 39 27.88 21.33 -2.89
C ALA A 39 28.87 22.40 -2.42
N ILE A 40 28.92 22.67 -1.10
CA ILE A 40 29.81 23.67 -0.50
C ILE A 40 31.30 23.29 -0.66
N PRO A 41 31.77 22.11 -0.21
CA PRO A 41 33.18 21.73 -0.32
C PRO A 41 33.63 21.53 -1.77
N LEU A 42 32.76 20.99 -2.63
CA LEU A 42 33.07 20.71 -4.03
C LEU A 42 32.89 21.94 -4.95
N LYS A 43 32.57 23.11 -4.39
CA LYS A 43 32.36 24.37 -5.12
C LYS A 43 31.39 24.23 -6.29
N ILE A 44 30.37 23.37 -6.14
CA ILE A 44 29.38 23.11 -7.19
C ILE A 44 28.70 24.43 -7.56
N PHE A 45 28.58 25.43 -6.65
CA PHE A 45 27.85 26.69 -6.88
C PHE A 45 28.43 27.57 -7.98
N ALA A 46 29.68 27.34 -8.35
CA ALA A 46 30.32 28.02 -9.47
C ALA A 46 29.97 27.39 -10.84
N TRP A 47 29.35 26.21 -10.86
CA TRP A 47 29.04 25.48 -12.08
C TRP A 47 27.81 26.06 -12.80
N PRO A 48 27.74 25.93 -14.13
CA PRO A 48 26.52 26.14 -14.90
C PRO A 48 25.27 25.48 -14.29
N TRP A 49 24.14 26.20 -14.36
CA TRP A 49 22.86 25.80 -13.78
C TRP A 49 22.33 24.44 -14.27
N TRP A 50 22.67 24.00 -15.49
CA TRP A 50 22.25 22.70 -16.02
C TRP A 50 23.00 21.52 -15.39
N GLN A 51 24.27 21.71 -15.02
CA GLN A 51 25.06 20.70 -14.30
C GLN A 51 24.56 20.58 -12.86
N TRP A 52 24.18 21.71 -12.26
CA TRP A 52 23.47 21.77 -10.99
C TRP A 52 22.21 20.91 -10.95
N LEU A 53 21.34 21.05 -11.95
CA LEU A 53 20.13 20.25 -12.06
C LEU A 53 20.43 18.75 -12.15
N PHE A 54 21.47 18.37 -12.91
CA PHE A 54 21.88 16.98 -13.05
C PHE A 54 22.44 16.40 -11.75
N VAL A 55 23.35 17.11 -11.06
CA VAL A 55 23.90 16.63 -9.79
C VAL A 55 22.81 16.52 -8.73
N PHE A 56 21.92 17.51 -8.63
CA PHE A 56 20.82 17.47 -7.69
C PHE A 56 19.87 16.29 -7.97
N GLY A 57 19.52 16.07 -9.25
CA GLY A 57 18.72 14.93 -9.68
C GLY A 57 19.41 13.58 -9.42
N LEU A 58 20.73 13.51 -9.57
CA LEU A 58 21.51 12.31 -9.25
C LEU A 58 21.50 12.01 -7.75
N VAL A 59 21.71 13.02 -6.90
CA VAL A 59 21.62 12.86 -5.43
C VAL A 59 20.22 12.39 -5.05
N TRP A 60 19.18 12.99 -5.63
CA TRP A 60 17.81 12.59 -5.40
C TRP A 60 17.56 11.14 -5.82
N PHE A 61 18.02 10.75 -7.00
CA PHE A 61 17.90 9.41 -7.54
C PHE A 61 18.56 8.40 -6.59
N VAL A 62 19.83 8.61 -6.23
CA VAL A 62 20.59 7.72 -5.34
C VAL A 62 19.93 7.62 -3.97
N TYR A 63 19.55 8.75 -3.35
CA TYR A 63 18.83 8.77 -2.08
C TYR A 63 17.56 7.91 -2.14
N SER A 64 16.75 8.10 -3.18
CA SER A 64 15.50 7.35 -3.32
C SER A 64 15.72 5.88 -3.64
N LEU A 65 16.73 5.55 -4.44
CA LEU A 65 17.06 4.18 -4.81
C LEU A 65 17.49 3.38 -3.58
N LEU A 66 18.39 3.93 -2.76
CA LEU A 66 18.88 3.26 -1.56
C LEU A 66 17.77 3.03 -0.53
N LEU A 67 16.99 4.07 -0.21
CA LEU A 67 15.93 3.95 0.81
C LEU A 67 14.74 3.12 0.34
N GLU A 68 14.31 3.28 -0.91
CA GLU A 68 13.21 2.46 -1.44
C GLU A 68 13.64 1.01 -1.63
N GLY A 69 14.88 0.74 -2.04
CA GLY A 69 15.41 -0.62 -2.18
C GLY A 69 15.51 -1.36 -0.84
N VAL A 70 15.96 -0.69 0.23
CA VAL A 70 16.19 -1.35 1.52
C VAL A 70 14.95 -1.33 2.41
N ILE A 71 14.23 -0.20 2.47
CA ILE A 71 13.17 0.03 3.47
C ILE A 71 11.79 0.14 2.81
N SER A 72 11.67 -0.06 1.50
CA SER A 72 10.43 0.11 0.74
C SER A 72 9.82 1.52 0.88
N GLY A 73 10.61 2.54 1.18
CA GLY A 73 10.14 3.92 1.31
C GLY A 73 11.23 4.88 1.76
N THR A 74 11.17 6.11 1.27
CA THR A 74 12.01 7.24 1.70
C THR A 74 11.60 7.77 3.07
N ILE A 75 12.42 8.65 3.67
CA ILE A 75 12.14 9.22 4.99
C ILE A 75 10.78 9.93 5.02
N GLY A 76 10.50 10.80 4.05
CA GLY A 76 9.22 11.50 3.96
C GLY A 76 8.02 10.56 3.81
N LYS A 77 8.19 9.47 3.05
CA LYS A 77 7.17 8.44 2.90
C LYS A 77 6.89 7.68 4.21
N LYS A 78 7.94 7.33 4.94
CA LYS A 78 7.81 6.65 6.24
C LYS A 78 7.12 7.53 7.27
N LEU A 79 7.45 8.82 7.31
CA LEU A 79 6.80 9.78 8.21
C LEU A 79 5.30 9.93 7.95
N LEU A 80 4.86 9.75 6.70
CA LEU A 80 3.44 9.81 6.32
C LEU A 80 2.76 8.43 6.25
N SER A 81 3.39 7.40 6.81
CA SER A 81 2.89 6.03 6.85
C SER A 81 2.48 5.51 5.46
N ILE A 82 3.31 5.79 4.45
CA ILE A 82 3.16 5.25 3.11
C ILE A 82 4.41 4.44 2.71
N ARG A 83 4.19 3.36 1.97
CA ARG A 83 5.28 2.52 1.46
C ARG A 83 5.08 2.18 -0.01
N VAL A 84 6.18 1.84 -0.66
CA VAL A 84 6.20 1.32 -2.02
C VAL A 84 6.11 -0.20 -1.96
N VAL A 85 5.26 -0.78 -2.81
CA VAL A 85 5.10 -2.22 -2.96
C VAL A 85 5.13 -2.58 -4.45
N ALA A 86 5.75 -3.70 -4.79
CA ALA A 86 5.68 -4.24 -6.14
C ALA A 86 4.35 -4.98 -6.32
N LEU A 87 3.80 -4.95 -7.54
CA LEU A 87 2.55 -5.62 -7.85
C LEU A 87 2.74 -7.13 -8.01
N ASP A 88 3.91 -7.53 -8.51
CA ASP A 88 4.22 -8.89 -8.93
C ASP A 88 4.84 -9.75 -7.80
N GLY A 89 5.12 -9.17 -6.63
CA GLY A 89 5.74 -9.87 -5.50
C GLY A 89 6.59 -8.94 -4.61
N ASN A 90 7.78 -9.41 -4.22
CA ASN A 90 8.72 -8.62 -3.43
C ASN A 90 9.32 -7.44 -4.22
N LEU A 91 9.60 -6.34 -3.53
CA LEU A 91 10.19 -5.15 -4.14
C LEU A 91 11.68 -5.40 -4.43
N ASP A 92 11.99 -5.66 -5.69
CA ASP A 92 13.37 -5.87 -6.14
C ASP A 92 14.05 -4.57 -6.59
N LEU A 93 15.39 -4.57 -6.66
CA LEU A 93 16.20 -3.41 -7.04
C LEU A 93 15.82 -2.88 -8.43
N VAL A 94 15.55 -3.77 -9.40
CA VAL A 94 15.14 -3.39 -10.76
C VAL A 94 13.87 -2.52 -10.74
N HIS A 95 12.87 -2.91 -9.92
CA HIS A 95 11.64 -2.13 -9.77
C HIS A 95 11.95 -0.73 -9.24
N THR A 96 12.83 -0.62 -8.24
CA THR A 96 13.20 0.67 -7.65
C THR A 96 14.00 1.56 -8.61
N ILE A 97 14.86 0.99 -9.46
CA ILE A 97 15.60 1.76 -10.48
C ILE A 97 14.62 2.35 -11.50
N ILE A 98 13.76 1.53 -12.11
CA ILE A 98 12.83 1.97 -13.16
C ILE A 98 11.88 3.03 -12.61
N ARG A 99 11.33 2.80 -11.42
CA ARG A 99 10.40 3.73 -10.75
C ARG A 99 11.02 5.10 -10.44
N ASN A 100 12.32 5.13 -10.13
CA ASN A 100 13.03 6.34 -9.73
C ASN A 100 13.77 7.01 -10.89
N LEU A 101 13.84 6.40 -12.06
CA LEU A 101 14.56 6.93 -13.22
C LEU A 101 14.12 8.35 -13.60
N SER A 102 12.82 8.66 -13.47
CA SER A 102 12.29 10.01 -13.72
C SER A 102 12.83 11.10 -12.80
N LYS A 103 13.46 10.73 -11.67
CA LYS A 103 14.05 11.67 -10.70
C LYS A 103 15.48 12.07 -11.04
N VAL A 104 16.18 11.33 -11.91
CA VAL A 104 17.56 11.66 -12.35
C VAL A 104 17.60 13.04 -12.99
N TYR A 105 16.55 13.39 -13.73
CA TYR A 105 16.40 14.72 -14.29
C TYR A 105 15.14 15.37 -13.71
N PRO A 106 15.27 16.38 -12.82
CA PRO A 106 14.12 16.97 -12.14
C PRO A 106 13.03 17.50 -13.08
N LEU A 107 13.40 17.89 -14.31
CA LEU A 107 12.43 18.33 -15.32
C LEU A 107 11.62 17.17 -15.92
N VAL A 108 12.10 15.92 -15.91
CA VAL A 108 11.35 14.74 -16.40
C VAL A 108 10.27 14.32 -15.40
N PHE A 109 10.49 14.54 -14.11
CA PHE A 109 9.53 14.18 -13.05
C PHE A 109 8.11 14.75 -13.24
N PRO A 110 7.88 16.03 -13.54
CA PRO A 110 6.53 16.54 -13.81
C PRO A 110 5.94 15.93 -15.09
N PHE A 111 6.75 15.65 -16.11
CA PHE A 111 6.26 14.94 -17.31
C PHE A 111 5.81 13.52 -16.99
N ASP A 112 6.54 12.77 -16.15
CA ASP A 112 6.13 11.45 -15.64
C ASP A 112 4.75 11.48 -14.95
N LEU A 113 4.49 12.54 -14.16
CA LEU A 113 3.20 12.74 -13.52
C LEU A 113 2.08 13.02 -14.55
N LEU A 114 2.33 13.91 -15.52
CA LEU A 114 1.37 14.27 -16.57
C LEU A 114 1.07 13.08 -17.50
N LEU A 115 2.10 12.33 -17.89
CA LEU A 115 1.96 11.10 -18.69
C LEU A 115 1.17 10.04 -17.92
N GLY A 116 1.42 9.86 -16.62
CA GLY A 116 0.64 8.95 -15.79
C GLY A 116 -0.84 9.35 -15.70
N ALA A 117 -1.10 10.66 -15.65
CA ALA A 117 -2.45 11.20 -15.64
C ALA A 117 -3.18 11.07 -16.99
N ALA A 118 -2.46 11.25 -18.10
CA ALA A 118 -3.00 11.19 -19.46
C ALA A 118 -3.16 9.75 -19.98
N THR A 119 -2.33 8.82 -19.53
CA THR A 119 -2.38 7.42 -19.96
C THR A 119 -3.42 6.62 -19.17
N HIS A 120 -4.05 5.66 -19.85
CA HIS A 120 -5.01 4.74 -19.25
C HIS A 120 -4.32 3.86 -18.18
N GLY A 121 -4.95 3.71 -17.01
CA GLY A 121 -4.44 2.91 -15.90
C GLY A 121 -4.92 3.41 -14.54
N ASP A 122 -4.28 2.96 -13.46
CA ASP A 122 -4.61 3.37 -12.09
C ASP A 122 -4.29 4.86 -11.87
N PRO A 123 -5.28 5.74 -11.60
CA PRO A 123 -5.07 7.18 -11.42
C PRO A 123 -4.23 7.54 -10.19
N ARG A 124 -3.90 6.55 -9.33
CA ARG A 124 -3.00 6.70 -8.18
C ARG A 124 -1.52 6.51 -8.52
N GLN A 125 -1.19 6.04 -9.72
CA GLN A 125 0.17 5.69 -10.12
C GLN A 125 0.72 6.68 -11.15
N ARG A 126 2.02 7.00 -11.03
CA ARG A 126 2.77 7.75 -12.06
C ARG A 126 3.09 6.84 -13.24
N TYR A 127 3.56 7.40 -14.36
CA TYR A 127 3.91 6.60 -15.54
C TYR A 127 5.02 5.59 -15.25
N PHE A 128 6.12 6.02 -14.62
CA PHE A 128 7.22 5.12 -14.24
C PHE A 128 6.84 4.16 -13.11
N ASP A 129 5.87 4.52 -12.24
CA ASP A 129 5.32 3.59 -11.24
C ASP A 129 4.62 2.41 -11.94
N ARG A 130 3.86 2.69 -13.01
CA ARG A 130 3.17 1.66 -13.83
C ARG A 130 4.16 0.81 -14.63
N LEU A 131 5.15 1.43 -15.26
CA LEU A 131 6.21 0.71 -15.99
C LEU A 131 6.98 -0.24 -15.06
N ALA A 132 7.30 0.24 -13.86
CA ALA A 132 7.94 -0.53 -12.82
C ALA A 132 6.95 -1.44 -12.07
N ARG A 133 5.69 -1.59 -12.50
CA ARG A 133 4.64 -2.38 -11.82
C ARG A 133 4.69 -2.25 -10.30
N THR A 134 4.71 -1.01 -9.81
CA THR A 134 4.76 -0.70 -8.38
C THR A 134 3.65 0.27 -8.00
N THR A 135 3.16 0.15 -6.78
CA THR A 135 2.15 1.05 -6.25
C THR A 135 2.56 1.58 -4.88
N VAL A 136 1.92 2.68 -4.47
CA VAL A 136 2.13 3.29 -3.15
C VAL A 136 0.90 3.01 -2.32
N THR A 137 1.08 2.23 -1.25
CA THR A 137 0.03 1.87 -0.31
C THR A 137 0.27 2.56 1.03
N ARG A 138 -0.83 2.78 1.75
CA ARG A 138 -0.78 3.26 3.13
C ARG A 138 -0.54 2.08 4.06
N ILE A 139 0.18 2.35 5.15
CA ILE A 139 0.44 1.42 6.26
C ILE A 139 -0.04 1.99 7.58
N ASP A 140 -0.93 2.98 7.56
CA ASP A 140 -1.56 3.45 8.79
C ASP A 140 -2.59 2.44 9.30
N GLN A 141 -2.84 2.43 10.62
CA GLN A 141 -3.82 1.54 11.25
C GLN A 141 -5.21 1.68 10.63
N GLY A 142 -5.59 2.89 10.20
CA GLY A 142 -6.86 3.14 9.51
C GLY A 142 -6.94 2.40 8.17
N ALA A 143 -5.85 2.41 7.38
CA ALA A 143 -5.77 1.66 6.14
C ALA A 143 -5.91 0.15 6.35
N TYR A 144 -5.29 -0.40 7.40
CA TYR A 144 -5.47 -1.81 7.76
C TYR A 144 -6.91 -2.14 8.17
N MET A 145 -7.53 -1.28 8.98
CA MET A 145 -8.92 -1.47 9.39
C MET A 145 -9.87 -1.40 8.20
N GLU A 146 -9.72 -0.41 7.33
CA GLU A 146 -10.56 -0.24 6.14
C GLU A 146 -10.42 -1.43 5.17
N GLU A 147 -9.21 -1.97 5.03
CA GLU A 147 -8.96 -3.16 4.23
C GLU A 147 -9.61 -4.41 4.84
N GLN A 148 -9.52 -4.59 6.16
CA GLN A 148 -10.25 -5.64 6.88
C GLN A 148 -11.76 -5.51 6.72
N PHE A 149 -12.34 -4.32 6.88
CA PHE A 149 -13.77 -4.08 6.69
C PHE A 149 -14.20 -4.41 5.27
N ARG A 150 -13.39 -4.04 4.28
CA ARG A 150 -13.67 -4.36 2.87
C ARG A 150 -13.60 -5.85 2.59
N MET A 151 -12.66 -6.57 3.20
CA MET A 151 -12.60 -8.04 3.13
C MET A 151 -13.83 -8.68 3.79
N MET A 152 -14.29 -8.17 4.93
CA MET A 152 -15.51 -8.65 5.59
C MET A 152 -16.76 -8.40 4.75
N GLN A 153 -16.87 -7.25 4.08
CA GLN A 153 -17.95 -6.95 3.14
C GLN A 153 -17.92 -7.81 1.87
N HIS A 154 -16.79 -8.43 1.56
CA HIS A 154 -16.63 -9.37 0.44
C HIS A 154 -16.66 -10.84 0.90
N ALA A 155 -16.99 -11.10 2.18
CA ALA A 155 -17.30 -12.45 2.62
C ALA A 155 -18.48 -12.98 1.78
N PRO A 156 -18.35 -14.16 1.14
CA PRO A 156 -19.44 -14.71 0.35
C PRO A 156 -20.68 -14.88 1.24
N PRO A 157 -21.89 -14.77 0.66
CA PRO A 157 -23.16 -14.82 1.42
C PRO A 157 -23.38 -16.12 2.21
N ASN A 158 -22.52 -17.13 2.03
CA ASN A 158 -22.52 -18.33 2.83
C ASN A 158 -21.15 -18.52 3.50
N PRO A 159 -21.04 -18.43 4.84
CA PRO A 159 -19.99 -19.15 5.52
C PRO A 159 -20.20 -20.62 5.20
N MET A 160 -19.35 -21.21 4.36
CA MET A 160 -19.21 -22.66 4.35
C MET A 160 -18.66 -23.00 5.74
N THR A 161 -19.53 -23.36 6.67
CA THR A 161 -19.12 -24.10 7.85
C THR A 161 -18.29 -25.27 7.36
N PRO A 162 -17.02 -25.43 7.81
CA PRO A 162 -16.31 -26.66 7.57
C PRO A 162 -17.19 -27.80 8.13
N GLN A 163 -17.77 -28.60 7.25
CA GLN A 163 -18.45 -29.83 7.65
C GLN A 163 -17.34 -30.81 8.03
N GLY A 164 -16.90 -30.74 9.28
CA GLY A 164 -15.93 -31.69 9.82
C GLY A 164 -15.21 -31.16 11.05
N ALA A 165 -15.40 -31.85 12.17
CA ALA A 165 -14.63 -31.76 13.41
C ALA A 165 -14.91 -30.56 14.34
N TYR A 166 -16.17 -30.38 14.75
CA TYR A 166 -16.39 -30.04 16.16
C TYR A 166 -16.65 -31.36 16.90
N PRO A 167 -15.91 -31.71 17.96
CA PRO A 167 -16.32 -32.77 18.86
C PRO A 167 -17.74 -32.43 19.33
N GLN A 168 -18.71 -33.31 19.06
CA GLN A 168 -20.06 -33.14 19.58
C GLN A 168 -19.97 -33.03 21.10
N ALA A 169 -20.49 -31.94 21.66
CA ALA A 169 -20.63 -31.82 23.10
C ALA A 169 -21.51 -33.00 23.60
N PRO A 170 -21.12 -33.69 24.69
CA PRO A 170 -21.92 -34.77 25.22
C PRO A 170 -23.31 -34.25 25.62
N PRO A 171 -24.37 -35.07 25.49
CA PRO A 171 -25.74 -34.65 25.75
C PRO A 171 -25.89 -34.15 27.20
N PRO A 172 -26.60 -33.04 27.42
CA PRO A 172 -26.77 -32.46 28.75
C PRO A 172 -27.59 -33.39 29.65
N SER A 173 -27.04 -33.76 30.81
CA SER A 173 -27.68 -34.62 31.82
C SER A 173 -28.61 -33.88 32.79
N SER A 174 -29.01 -32.63 32.49
CA SER A 174 -30.04 -31.93 33.27
C SER A 174 -30.65 -30.76 32.49
N PRO A 175 -31.94 -30.44 32.70
CA PRO A 175 -32.56 -29.28 32.07
C PRO A 175 -32.02 -27.98 32.72
N PRO A 176 -31.74 -26.93 31.92
CA PRO A 176 -31.29 -25.64 32.44
C PRO A 176 -32.41 -24.91 33.21
N PRO A 177 -32.07 -24.07 34.21
CA PRO A 177 -33.05 -23.27 34.95
C PRO A 177 -33.66 -22.16 34.08
N ALA A 178 -34.88 -21.75 34.44
CA ALA A 178 -35.72 -20.80 33.73
C ALA A 178 -35.05 -19.41 33.54
N PRO A 179 -35.41 -18.68 32.45
CA PRO A 179 -34.74 -17.42 32.10
C PRO A 179 -35.14 -16.29 33.05
N GLN A 180 -34.16 -15.70 33.75
CA GLN A 180 -34.35 -14.44 34.44
C GLN A 180 -34.13 -13.27 33.48
N SER A 181 -35.12 -12.38 33.43
CA SER A 181 -35.17 -11.20 32.59
C SER A 181 -34.37 -10.03 33.15
N ALA A 182 -33.53 -9.46 32.28
CA ALA A 182 -33.22 -8.04 32.10
C ALA A 182 -32.61 -7.23 33.25
N GLY A 183 -31.29 -7.02 33.14
CA GLY A 183 -30.62 -5.79 33.56
C GLY A 183 -29.84 -5.23 32.37
N GLY A 184 -30.49 -4.39 31.56
CA GLY A 184 -29.89 -3.81 30.35
C GLY A 184 -29.21 -2.48 30.63
N SER A 185 -27.94 -2.38 30.24
CA SER A 185 -27.35 -1.15 29.69
C SER A 185 -26.54 -1.57 28.45
N GLY A 186 -27.23 -1.62 27.31
CA GLY A 186 -26.68 -2.09 26.05
C GLY A 186 -25.64 -1.13 25.45
N SER A 187 -24.63 -1.73 24.80
CA SER A 187 -23.75 -1.07 23.82
C SER A 187 -23.63 -1.98 22.60
N TRP A 188 -23.78 -1.42 21.41
CA TRP A 188 -23.84 -2.03 20.07
C TRP A 188 -22.95 -3.28 19.82
N PRO A 189 -23.37 -4.21 18.93
CA PRO A 189 -22.58 -5.38 18.56
C PRO A 189 -21.40 -4.95 17.69
N GLY A 190 -20.27 -4.63 18.32
CA GLY A 190 -19.13 -4.05 17.61
C GLY A 190 -17.91 -3.79 18.48
N GLN A 191 -17.71 -4.54 19.56
CA GLN A 191 -16.40 -4.54 20.21
C GLN A 191 -15.46 -5.42 19.38
N ALA A 192 -14.44 -4.81 18.79
CA ALA A 192 -13.37 -5.56 18.15
C ALA A 192 -12.75 -6.53 19.17
N PRO A 193 -12.49 -7.79 18.79
CA PRO A 193 -11.93 -8.77 19.71
C PRO A 193 -10.56 -8.32 20.21
N SER A 194 -10.23 -8.75 21.44
CA SER A 194 -8.96 -8.43 22.10
C SER A 194 -7.75 -8.74 21.21
N GLN A 195 -6.68 -7.94 21.32
CA GLN A 195 -5.45 -8.05 20.52
C GLN A 195 -4.82 -9.45 20.46
N SER A 196 -5.11 -10.32 21.44
CA SER A 196 -4.69 -11.71 21.50
C SER A 196 -5.39 -12.66 20.50
N THR A 197 -6.52 -12.24 19.92
CA THR A 197 -7.40 -13.09 19.09
C THR A 197 -7.31 -12.73 17.61
N TRP A 198 -6.38 -11.85 17.24
CA TRP A 198 -6.16 -11.49 15.84
C TRP A 198 -5.49 -12.67 15.13
N PRO A 199 -5.91 -13.00 13.90
CA PRO A 199 -5.28 -14.07 13.14
C PRO A 199 -3.80 -13.72 12.94
N GLN A 200 -2.94 -14.43 13.66
CA GLN A 200 -1.50 -14.41 13.41
C GLN A 200 -1.22 -15.14 12.10
N HIS A 201 -0.21 -14.64 11.39
CA HIS A 201 0.33 -15.20 10.15
C HIS A 201 0.38 -16.74 10.21
N SER A 202 -0.40 -17.44 9.38
CA SER A 202 -0.36 -18.89 9.31
C SER A 202 0.71 -19.34 8.31
N TRP A 203 1.56 -20.25 8.77
CA TRP A 203 2.60 -20.90 7.99
C TRP A 203 2.06 -22.21 7.44
N ASP A 204 2.56 -22.64 6.30
CA ASP A 204 2.24 -23.93 5.70
C ASP A 204 2.95 -25.08 6.41
N ASP A 205 2.61 -26.29 5.98
CA ASP A 205 3.14 -27.53 6.52
C ASP A 205 4.66 -27.70 6.27
N GLN A 206 5.30 -26.77 5.55
CA GLN A 206 6.76 -26.67 5.34
C GLN A 206 7.40 -25.49 6.10
N GLY A 207 6.64 -24.77 6.93
CA GLY A 207 7.12 -23.62 7.70
C GLY A 207 7.25 -22.33 6.88
N LYS A 208 6.44 -22.14 5.83
CA LYS A 208 6.46 -20.97 4.94
C LYS A 208 5.11 -20.24 4.94
N LEU A 209 5.12 -18.91 4.98
CA LEU A 209 3.91 -18.10 4.78
C LEU A 209 3.36 -18.34 3.35
N ILE A 210 2.22 -19.03 3.19
CA ILE A 210 1.48 -19.14 1.92
C ILE A 210 0.46 -17.99 1.89
N LYS A 211 0.34 -17.11 0.89
CA LYS A 211 1.04 -16.82 -0.37
C LYS A 211 0.98 -15.28 -0.44
N GLU A 212 2.10 -14.63 -0.71
CA GLU A 212 2.27 -13.17 -0.75
C GLU A 212 1.00 -12.45 -1.25
N MET A 213 0.53 -11.43 -0.52
CA MET A 213 -0.55 -10.55 -0.96
C MET A 213 -0.19 -9.94 -2.32
N ARG A 214 -0.68 -10.54 -3.40
CA ARG A 214 -0.41 -10.07 -4.77
C ARG A 214 -1.33 -8.89 -5.05
N TYR A 215 -0.79 -7.86 -5.70
CA TYR A 215 -1.61 -6.76 -6.18
C TYR A 215 -1.96 -7.01 -7.64
N CYS A 216 -3.15 -6.57 -8.03
CA CYS A 216 -3.65 -6.71 -9.39
C CYS A 216 -2.77 -5.93 -10.36
N THR A 217 -2.32 -6.60 -11.40
CA THR A 217 -1.47 -6.02 -12.45
C THR A 217 -2.21 -5.01 -13.33
N ALA A 218 -3.55 -5.10 -13.42
CA ALA A 218 -4.37 -4.14 -14.16
C ALA A 218 -4.70 -2.87 -13.35
N CYS A 219 -4.84 -3.03 -12.04
CA CYS A 219 -5.63 -2.13 -11.20
C CYS A 219 -4.86 -1.59 -9.99
N GLY A 220 -3.72 -2.22 -9.65
CA GLY A 220 -2.92 -1.93 -8.47
C GLY A 220 -3.65 -2.18 -7.14
N GLY A 221 -4.88 -2.68 -7.18
CA GLY A 221 -5.66 -3.06 -6.01
C GLY A 221 -5.24 -4.43 -5.49
N GLN A 222 -5.50 -4.70 -4.21
CA GLN A 222 -5.15 -5.98 -3.61
C GLN A 222 -5.97 -7.13 -4.24
N LEU A 223 -5.33 -8.27 -4.43
CA LEU A 223 -6.01 -9.50 -4.82
C LEU A 223 -6.41 -10.29 -3.56
N VAL A 224 -7.64 -10.78 -3.54
CA VAL A 224 -8.15 -11.64 -2.46
C VAL A 224 -8.42 -13.03 -3.03
N ALA A 225 -8.03 -14.07 -2.30
CA ALA A 225 -8.37 -15.43 -2.65
C ALA A 225 -9.87 -15.67 -2.46
N ARG A 226 -10.53 -16.16 -3.50
CA ARG A 226 -11.91 -16.67 -3.45
C ARG A 226 -11.86 -18.14 -2.99
N GLY A 227 -12.96 -18.64 -2.43
CA GLY A 227 -13.10 -20.06 -2.04
C GLY A 227 -12.82 -21.05 -3.19
N ASP A 228 -12.91 -20.58 -4.44
CA ASP A 228 -12.64 -21.37 -5.66
C ASP A 228 -11.14 -21.42 -6.04
N GLY A 229 -10.24 -20.89 -5.19
CA GLY A 229 -8.79 -20.86 -5.44
C GLY A 229 -8.29 -19.75 -6.37
N LYS A 230 -9.19 -18.97 -6.98
CA LYS A 230 -8.88 -17.83 -7.86
C LYS A 230 -8.68 -16.52 -7.06
N LEU A 231 -7.85 -15.62 -7.57
CA LEU A 231 -7.53 -14.33 -6.97
C LEU A 231 -8.35 -13.21 -7.62
N THR A 232 -9.08 -12.38 -6.88
CA THR A 232 -9.93 -11.29 -7.43
C THR A 232 -9.47 -9.90 -6.96
N CYS A 233 -9.31 -8.91 -7.85
CA CYS A 233 -8.97 -7.50 -7.48
C CYS A 233 -10.16 -6.90 -6.72
N VAL A 234 -9.97 -6.47 -5.47
CA VAL A 234 -11.01 -5.75 -4.69
C VAL A 234 -11.43 -4.42 -5.30
N ARG A 235 -10.65 -3.91 -6.26
CA ARG A 235 -10.83 -2.56 -6.83
C ARG A 235 -11.40 -2.59 -8.25
N CYS A 236 -11.05 -3.55 -9.09
CA CYS A 236 -11.61 -3.66 -10.46
C CYS A 236 -12.35 -4.96 -10.76
N GLY A 237 -12.36 -5.92 -9.82
CA GLY A 237 -12.99 -7.23 -10.04
C GLY A 237 -12.24 -8.17 -10.98
N ALA A 238 -11.04 -7.83 -11.46
CA ALA A 238 -10.25 -8.72 -12.30
C ALA A 238 -9.90 -10.02 -11.56
N VAL A 239 -10.07 -11.16 -12.23
CA VAL A 239 -9.85 -12.49 -11.67
C VAL A 239 -8.60 -13.12 -12.29
N TYR A 240 -7.75 -13.74 -11.47
CA TYR A 240 -6.51 -14.42 -11.82
C TYR A 240 -6.52 -15.88 -11.33
#